data_AF-A0A8H9AHH2-F1
#
_entry.id   AF-A0A8H9AHH2-F1
#
_cell.length_a   1.000
_cell.length_b   1.000
_cell.length_c   1.000
_cell.angle_alpha   90.00
_cell.angle_beta   90.00
_cell.angle_gamma   90.00
#
_symmetry.space_group_name_H-M   'P 1'
#
loop_
_entity.id
_entity.type
_entity.pdbx_description
1 polymer ?
#
loop_
_entity_poly.entity_id
_entity_poly.type
_entity_poly.pdbx_seq_one_letter_code
_entity_poly.pdbx_strand_id
1 'polypeptide(L)'
;NAIPLPAIEEHYYSAGEVAEQLGVTANKIGRIANANNLKTEQYGKFFLDKSAHSSKQVETFRYNEAGVHKIEELIEGERKAA
;
A
#
# COMPACT_ATOMS: atom_id res chain seq x y z
N ASN A 1 7.46 -24.34 -23.26
CA ASN A 1 7.68 -23.19 -22.36
C ASN A 1 6.49 -23.03 -21.44
N ALA A 2 6.59 -23.51 -20.21
CA ALA A 2 5.62 -23.20 -19.17
C ALA A 2 6.01 -21.85 -18.57
N ILE A 3 5.14 -20.86 -18.70
CA ILE A 3 5.27 -19.58 -18.01
C ILE A 3 4.89 -19.90 -16.56
N PRO A 4 5.81 -19.85 -15.59
CA PRO A 4 5.40 -19.99 -14.21
C PRO A 4 4.45 -18.82 -13.94
N LEU A 5 3.19 -19.14 -13.61
CA LEU A 5 2.29 -18.18 -12.98
C LEU A 5 3.08 -17.58 -11.82
N PRO A 6 3.20 -16.24 -11.73
CA PRO A 6 3.94 -15.65 -10.64
C PRO A 6 3.34 -16.22 -9.36
N ALA A 7 4.17 -16.93 -8.59
CA ALA A 7 3.84 -17.22 -7.22
C ALA A 7 3.58 -15.84 -6.63
N ILE A 8 2.32 -15.57 -6.30
CA ILE A 8 1.94 -14.41 -5.53
C ILE A 8 2.49 -14.71 -4.14
N GLU A 9 3.81 -14.67 -3.99
CA GLU A 9 4.41 -14.39 -2.71
C GLU A 9 3.72 -13.10 -2.29
N GLU A 10 2.86 -13.15 -1.28
CA GLU A 10 2.16 -11.99 -0.76
C GLU A 10 3.20 -11.01 -0.21
N HIS A 11 3.78 -10.24 -1.13
CA HIS A 11 4.71 -9.17 -0.84
C HIS A 11 3.87 -7.97 -0.44
N TYR A 12 4.05 -7.56 0.81
CA TYR A 12 3.39 -6.40 1.37
C TYR A 12 4.32 -5.19 1.21
N TYR A 13 3.92 -4.26 0.35
CA TYR A 13 4.65 -3.04 0.05
C TYR A 13 4.32 -1.94 1.06
N SER A 14 5.34 -1.23 1.48
CA SER A 14 5.15 -0.07 2.35
C SER A 14 4.57 1.11 1.56
N ALA A 15 3.85 2.02 2.22
CA ALA A 15 3.33 3.23 1.57
C ALA A 15 4.41 4.03 0.79
N GLY A 16 5.67 3.98 1.23
CA GLY A 16 6.81 4.58 0.55
C GLY A 16 7.15 3.90 -0.77
N GLU A 17 7.28 2.57 -0.78
CA GLU A 17 7.62 1.80 -1.99
C GLU A 17 6.56 2.00 -3.08
N VAL A 18 5.28 1.89 -2.69
CA VAL A 18 4.14 2.12 -3.60
C VAL A 18 4.16 3.55 -4.14
N ALA A 19 4.48 4.53 -3.30
CA ALA A 19 4.58 5.91 -3.71
C ALA A 19 5.72 6.15 -4.70
N GLU A 20 6.89 5.56 -4.47
CA GLU A 20 8.04 5.67 -5.38
C GLU A 20 7.75 5.05 -6.75
N GLN A 21 7.09 3.88 -6.78
CA GLN A 21 6.68 3.23 -8.04
C GLN A 21 5.68 4.08 -8.83
N LEU A 22 4.75 4.74 -8.15
CA LEU A 22 3.71 5.57 -8.76
C LEU A 22 4.16 7.01 -9.00
N GLY A 23 5.37 7.40 -8.58
CA GLY A 23 5.87 8.77 -8.67
C GLY A 23 5.10 9.76 -7.79
N VAL A 24 4.51 9.31 -6.69
CA VAL A 24 3.80 10.12 -5.70
C VAL A 24 4.50 10.09 -4.34
N THR A 25 3.91 10.70 -3.32
CA THR A 25 4.46 10.68 -1.95
C THR A 25 3.70 9.68 -1.08
N ALA A 26 4.39 9.07 -0.11
CA ALA A 26 3.77 8.17 0.87
C ALA A 26 2.60 8.82 1.60
N ASN A 27 2.67 10.16 1.80
CA ASN A 27 1.57 10.93 2.37
C ASN A 27 0.34 10.92 1.46
N LYS A 28 0.51 11.10 0.15
CA LYS A 28 -0.59 11.01 -0.84
C LYS A 28 -1.23 9.63 -0.82
N ILE A 29 -0.43 8.56 -0.80
CA ILE A 29 -0.92 7.18 -0.65
C ILE A 29 -1.77 7.06 0.61
N GLY A 30 -1.26 7.54 1.75
CA GLY A 30 -1.99 7.53 3.01
C GLY A 30 -3.30 8.33 2.95
N ARG A 31 -3.33 9.48 2.30
CA ARG A 31 -4.55 10.30 2.13
C ARG A 31 -5.59 9.59 1.28
N ILE A 32 -5.19 9.01 0.14
CA ILE A 32 -6.08 8.25 -0.76
C ILE A 32 -6.63 7.02 -0.06
N ALA A 33 -5.77 6.30 0.67
CA ALA A 33 -6.18 5.12 1.43
C ALA A 33 -7.17 5.46 2.55
N ASN A 34 -6.98 6.57 3.27
CA ASN A 34 -7.97 7.02 4.25
C ASN A 34 -9.26 7.52 3.60
N ALA A 35 -9.17 8.30 2.52
CA ALA A 35 -10.34 8.87 1.83
C ALA A 35 -11.23 7.80 1.19
N ASN A 36 -10.63 6.74 0.65
CA ASN A 36 -11.31 5.63 0.00
C ASN A 36 -11.46 4.40 0.90
N ASN A 37 -11.10 4.50 2.19
CA ASN A 37 -11.17 3.40 3.15
C ASN A 37 -10.45 2.12 2.66
N LEU A 38 -9.27 2.28 2.06
CA LEU A 38 -8.44 1.17 1.55
C LEU A 38 -7.59 0.50 2.65
N LYS A 39 -7.61 1.01 3.89
CA LYS A 39 -6.88 0.42 5.01
C LYS A 39 -7.65 -0.78 5.58
N THR A 40 -7.95 -1.74 4.73
CA THR A 40 -8.68 -2.97 5.09
C THR A 40 -7.79 -4.17 4.87
N GLU A 41 -8.13 -5.27 5.54
CA GLU A 41 -7.43 -6.56 5.42
C GLU A 41 -7.44 -7.11 3.97
N GLN A 42 -8.34 -6.61 3.13
CA GLN A 42 -8.42 -6.97 1.71
C GLN A 42 -7.31 -6.33 0.87
N TYR A 43 -6.88 -5.12 1.20
CA TYR A 43 -5.91 -4.32 0.42
C TYR A 43 -4.53 -4.25 1.08
N GLY A 44 -4.36 -4.89 2.23
CA GLY A 44 -3.13 -4.85 2.98
C GLY A 44 -3.31 -5.35 4.40
N LYS A 45 -2.27 -5.19 5.21
CA LYS A 45 -2.28 -5.62 6.61
C LYS A 45 -1.53 -4.63 7.48
N PHE A 46 -2.01 -4.48 8.71
CA PHE A 46 -1.28 -3.74 9.74
C PHE A 46 -0.19 -4.64 10.31
N PHE A 47 1.06 -4.20 10.15
CA PHE A 47 2.21 -4.78 10.80
C PHE A 47 2.51 -3.98 12.06
N LEU A 48 2.53 -4.65 13.21
CA LEU A 48 3.02 -4.07 14.45
C LEU A 48 4.54 -4.17 14.45
N ASP A 49 5.22 -3.05 14.19
CA ASP A 49 6.65 -2.96 14.41
C ASP A 49 6.89 -2.51 15.86
N LYS A 50 7.69 -3.29 16.59
CA LYS A 50 8.07 -2.97 17.97
C LYS A 50 9.38 -2.19 17.92
N SER A 51 9.31 -0.89 18.22
CA SER A 51 10.51 -0.08 18.37
C SER A 51 11.39 -0.64 19.49
N ALA A 52 12.62 -1.06 19.15
CA ALA A 52 13.59 -1.63 20.10
C ALA A 52 13.96 -0.71 21.29
N HIS A 53 13.62 0.58 21.21
CA HIS A 53 14.01 1.62 22.18
C HIS A 53 12.84 2.27 22.93
N SER A 54 11.60 1.85 22.71
CA SER A 54 10.46 2.46 23.41
C SER A 54 9.23 1.57 23.41
N SER A 55 8.45 1.58 24.49
CA SER A 55 7.19 0.85 24.65
C SER A 55 6.07 1.27 23.68
N LYS A 56 6.36 2.14 22.70
CA LYS A 56 5.43 2.55 21.64
C LYS A 56 5.41 1.50 20.55
N GLN A 57 4.26 0.87 20.39
CA GLN A 57 3.94 0.06 19.23
C GLN A 57 3.62 1.01 18.08
N VAL A 58 4.31 0.87 16.95
CA VAL A 58 4.02 1.64 15.74
C VAL A 58 3.35 0.71 14.75
N GLU A 59 2.07 0.94 14.51
CA GLU A 59 1.31 0.21 13.51
C GLU A 59 1.65 0.77 12.11
N THR A 60 2.31 -0.03 11.28
CA THR A 60 2.59 0.30 9.89
C THR A 60 1.66 -0.51 8.99
N PHE A 61 0.82 0.18 8.22
CA PHE A 61 0.02 -0.48 7.20
C PHE A 61 0.88 -0.76 5.97
N ARG A 62 0.86 -2.00 5.50
CA ARG A 62 1.49 -2.39 4.24
C ARG A 62 0.44 -2.90 3.27
N TYR A 63 0.56 -2.49 2.01
CA TYR A 63 -0.37 -2.77 0.93
C TYR A 63 0.03 -4.06 0.21
N ASN A 64 -0.93 -4.92 -0.09
CA ASN A 64 -0.71 -6.04 -1.01
C ASN A 64 -0.86 -5.55 -2.47
N GLU A 65 -0.63 -6.44 -3.45
CA GLU A 65 -0.84 -6.12 -4.87
C GLU A 65 -2.22 -5.52 -5.15
N ALA A 66 -3.28 -6.04 -4.54
CA ALA A 66 -4.64 -5.52 -4.72
C ALA A 66 -4.79 -4.07 -4.23
N GLY A 67 -4.16 -3.73 -3.09
CA GLY A 67 -4.13 -2.38 -2.56
C GLY A 67 -3.34 -1.43 -3.44
N VAL A 68 -2.17 -1.87 -3.94
CA VAL A 68 -1.35 -1.10 -4.87
C VAL A 68 -2.13 -0.77 -6.14
N HIS A 69 -2.72 -1.78 -6.78
CA HIS A 69 -3.51 -1.60 -7.99
C HIS A 69 -4.70 -0.68 -7.75
N LYS A 70 -5.38 -0.82 -6.59
CA LYS A 70 -6.51 0.07 -6.26
C LYS A 70 -6.08 1.52 -6.06
N ILE A 71 -4.92 1.74 -5.43
CA ILE A 71 -4.37 3.09 -5.24
C ILE A 71 -3.97 3.69 -6.58
N GLU A 72 -3.36 2.92 -7.47
CA GLU A 72 -3.04 3.35 -8.84
C GLU A 72 -4.30 3.82 -9.57
N GLU A 73 -5.35 2.99 -9.61
CA GLU A 73 -6.63 3.35 -10.24
C GLU A 73 -7.22 4.65 -9.67
N LEU A 74 -7.14 4.83 -8.35
CA LEU A 74 -7.65 6.03 -7.68
C LEU A 74 -6.81 7.26 -8.02
N ILE A 75 -5.49 7.15 -8.12
CA ILE A 75 -4.60 8.25 -8.50
C ILE A 75 -4.88 8.67 -9.94
N GLU A 76 -5.02 7.70 -10.85
CA GLU A 76 -5.37 7.97 -12.24
C GLU A 76 -6.76 8.59 -12.38
N GLY A 77 -7.73 8.08 -11.61
CA GLY A 77 -9.08 8.63 -11.54
C GLY A 77 -9.11 10.07 -11.03
N GLU A 78 -8.36 10.37 -9.96
CA GLU A 78 -8.22 11.72 -9.40
C GLU A 78 -7.58 12.67 -10.43
N ARG A 79 -6.56 12.21 -11.17
CA ARG A 79 -5.88 12.99 -12.21
C ARG A 79 -6.78 13.30 -13.40
N LYS A 80 -7.71 12.41 -13.75
CA LYS A 80 -8.69 12.64 -14.83
C LYS A 80 -9.86 13.52 -14.40
N ALA A 81 -10.16 13.59 -13.11
CA ALA A 81 -11.24 14.41 -12.56
C ALA A 81 -10.83 15.87 -12.28
N ALA A 82 -9.53 16.19 -12.34
CA ALA A 82 -8.96 17.52 -12.17
C ALA A 82 -8.65 18.18 -13.52
#